data_AF-A0AAV4BCA9-F1
#
_entry.id   AF-A0AAV4BCA9-F1
#
_cell.length_a   1.000
_cell.length_b   1.000
_cell.length_c   1.000
_cell.angle_alpha   90.00
_cell.angle_beta   90.00
_cell.angle_gamma   90.00
#
_symmetry.space_group_name_H-M   'P 1'
#
loop_
_entity.id
_entity.type
_entity.pdbx_description
1 polymer ?
#
loop_
_entity_poly.entity_id
_entity_poly.type
_entity_poly.pdbx_seq_one_letter_code
_entity_poly.pdbx_strand_id
1 'polypeptide(L)'
;MLIHLLICARRRIVSRPTLGFGTFVEMLELGLGILATVIYCLKIKETIRLSNSVHKNPSQFVDFGLVFLYHEIYSAAVSTALFLAILRLLGPLGVNSHLYILKETLFQTRGAMACLGIGYFSYLLAFATFFYLFDGPYNYLVRSVYSACTSLFTLAIGMAHTSGIIQEVGDTWRVFIQRIMYCLFSSISTVLLINFAISTLNVTLGSTKLAEIQSERKETQKSSQRQRRRGDATDLDGEGNGQKGRDGIDRELGIYIMEKLSSLFSGCRRSEKRGEGGERNSREEKREKEGELAWFENIKRL
;
A
#
# COMPACT_ATOMS: atom_id res chain seq x y z
N MET A 1 28.01 17.53 -7.18
CA MET A 1 26.94 16.53 -6.96
C MET A 1 27.40 15.09 -7.15
N LEU A 2 28.02 14.72 -8.28
CA LEU A 2 28.44 13.34 -8.60
C LEU A 2 29.38 12.70 -7.57
N ILE A 3 30.35 13.47 -7.05
CA ILE A 3 31.29 13.01 -6.01
C ILE A 3 30.58 12.80 -4.66
N HIS A 4 29.61 13.65 -4.32
CA HIS A 4 28.80 13.50 -3.11
C HIS A 4 27.86 12.28 -3.19
N LEU A 5 27.30 12.00 -4.37
CA LEU A 5 26.51 10.80 -4.66
C LEU A 5 27.36 9.53 -4.56
N LEU A 6 28.58 9.54 -5.11
CA LEU A 6 29.50 8.41 -5.05
C LEU A 6 30.02 8.15 -3.62
N ILE A 7 30.30 9.20 -2.84
CA ILE A 7 30.72 9.07 -1.44
C ILE A 7 29.56 8.55 -0.57
N CYS A 8 28.32 9.03 -0.79
CA CYS A 8 27.14 8.51 -0.10
C CYS A 8 26.83 7.04 -0.47
N ALA A 9 26.99 6.66 -1.74
CA ALA A 9 26.80 5.28 -2.19
C ALA A 9 27.87 4.34 -1.59
N ARG A 10 29.15 4.74 -1.61
CA ARG A 10 30.26 3.96 -1.06
C ARG A 10 30.15 3.75 0.45
N ARG A 11 29.69 4.75 1.20
CA ARG A 11 29.58 4.66 2.67
C ARG A 11 28.38 3.82 3.14
N ARG A 12 27.39 3.54 2.28
CA ARG A 12 26.18 2.76 2.64
C ARG A 12 26.22 1.29 2.22
N ILE A 13 26.93 0.95 1.15
CA ILE A 13 27.09 -0.44 0.67
C ILE A 13 27.87 -1.32 1.66
N VAL A 14 28.72 -0.73 2.50
CA VAL A 14 29.62 -1.47 3.41
C VAL A 14 28.91 -2.02 4.67
N SER A 15 27.68 -1.59 4.98
CA SER A 15 27.18 -1.75 6.36
C SER A 15 26.23 -2.93 6.62
N ARG A 16 25.58 -3.58 5.64
CA ARG A 16 24.66 -4.72 5.90
C ARG A 16 24.54 -5.69 4.71
N PRO A 17 25.03 -6.94 4.80
CA PRO A 17 24.99 -7.92 3.71
C PRO A 17 23.74 -8.83 3.75
N THR A 18 22.61 -8.37 4.31
CA THR A 18 21.34 -9.09 4.12
C THR A 18 20.59 -8.42 2.97
N LEU A 19 20.41 -9.14 1.86
CA LEU A 19 19.63 -8.72 0.69
C LEU A 19 18.14 -8.59 1.08
N GLY A 20 17.80 -7.52 1.78
CA GLY A 20 16.42 -7.13 2.01
C GLY A 20 15.84 -6.42 0.79
N PHE A 21 14.52 -6.47 0.63
CA PHE A 21 13.77 -5.73 -0.40
C PHE A 21 14.09 -4.21 -0.38
N GLY A 22 14.35 -3.64 0.81
CA GLY A 22 14.79 -2.25 0.96
C GLY A 22 16.11 -1.96 0.26
N THR A 23 17.12 -2.81 0.46
CA THR A 23 18.44 -2.68 -0.17
C THR A 23 18.36 -2.81 -1.69
N PHE A 24 17.50 -3.69 -2.20
CA PHE A 24 17.25 -3.83 -3.64
C PHE A 24 16.71 -2.52 -4.24
N VAL A 25 15.71 -1.91 -3.60
CA VAL A 25 15.16 -0.62 -4.05
C VAL A 25 16.21 0.50 -3.95
N GLU A 26 17.18 0.41 -3.03
CA GLU A 26 18.28 1.40 -2.90
C GLU A 26 19.23 1.29 -4.08
N MET A 27 19.62 0.07 -4.42
CA MET A 27 20.47 -0.20 -5.57
C MET A 27 19.78 0.20 -6.88
N LEU A 28 18.46 -0.01 -6.99
CA LEU A 28 17.68 0.35 -8.17
C LEU A 28 17.55 1.88 -8.33
N GLU A 29 17.32 2.62 -7.24
CA GLU A 29 17.31 4.10 -7.29
C GLU A 29 18.69 4.66 -7.68
N LEU A 30 19.77 4.14 -7.08
CA LEU A 30 21.14 4.54 -7.43
C LEU A 30 21.47 4.22 -8.89
N GLY A 31 21.08 3.04 -9.37
CA GLY A 31 21.24 2.63 -10.76
C GLY A 31 20.51 3.56 -11.73
N LEU A 32 19.23 3.87 -11.44
CA LEU A 32 18.44 4.81 -12.23
C LEU A 32 19.03 6.22 -12.24
N GLY A 33 19.57 6.69 -11.10
CA GLY A 33 20.23 8.00 -11.02
C GLY A 33 21.51 8.08 -11.86
N ILE A 34 22.34 7.03 -11.85
CA ILE A 34 23.53 6.94 -12.70
C ILE A 34 23.12 6.90 -14.17
N LEU A 35 22.14 6.05 -14.52
CA LEU A 35 21.62 5.93 -15.88
C LEU A 35 21.09 7.27 -16.40
N ALA A 36 20.27 7.97 -15.60
CA ALA A 36 19.74 9.29 -15.95
C ALA A 36 20.87 10.32 -16.19
N THR A 37 21.93 10.28 -15.37
CA THR A 37 23.09 11.16 -15.55
C THR A 37 23.83 10.88 -16.85
N VAL A 38 24.05 9.61 -17.20
CA VAL A 38 24.71 9.21 -18.45
C VAL A 38 23.88 9.64 -19.66
N ILE A 39 22.57 9.37 -19.65
CA ILE A 39 21.66 9.75 -20.74
C ILE A 39 21.60 11.27 -20.89
N TYR A 40 21.61 12.02 -19.79
CA TYR A 40 21.66 13.47 -19.82
C TYR A 40 22.94 14.00 -20.51
N CYS A 41 24.10 13.41 -20.21
CA CYS A 41 25.34 13.75 -20.90
C CYS A 41 25.30 13.43 -22.40
N LEU A 42 24.72 12.28 -22.78
CA LEU A 42 24.54 11.92 -24.19
C LEU A 42 23.60 12.89 -24.92
N LYS A 43 22.47 13.25 -24.28
CA LYS A 43 21.53 14.25 -24.79
C LYS A 43 22.23 15.57 -25.10
N ILE A 44 23.00 16.11 -24.15
CA ILE A 44 23.72 17.38 -24.34
C ILE A 44 24.70 17.29 -25.50
N LYS A 45 25.50 16.21 -25.58
CA LYS A 45 26.47 16.03 -26.66
C LYS A 45 25.80 16.05 -28.03
N GLU A 46 24.68 15.34 -28.17
CA GLU A 46 23.96 15.28 -29.44
C GLU A 46 23.27 16.60 -29.77
N THR A 47 22.68 17.29 -28.78
CA THR A 47 22.12 18.63 -28.98
C THR A 47 23.18 19.64 -29.45
N ILE A 48 24.38 19.62 -28.87
CA ILE A 48 25.49 20.48 -29.31
C ILE A 48 25.93 20.12 -30.74
N ARG A 49 26.03 18.83 -31.06
CA ARG A 49 26.40 18.36 -32.40
C ARG A 49 25.41 18.83 -33.47
N LEU A 50 24.11 18.68 -33.20
CA LEU A 50 23.06 19.10 -34.11
C LEU A 50 23.00 20.63 -34.22
N SER A 51 23.12 21.35 -33.11
CA SER A 51 23.18 22.83 -33.10
C SER A 51 24.36 23.35 -33.93
N ASN A 52 25.55 22.74 -33.80
CA ASN A 52 26.72 23.08 -34.61
C ASN A 52 26.52 22.76 -36.10
N SER A 53 25.76 21.72 -36.42
CA SER A 53 25.48 21.33 -37.81
C SER A 53 24.51 22.33 -38.47
N VAL A 54 23.47 22.75 -37.75
CA VAL A 54 22.54 23.81 -38.18
C VAL A 54 23.27 25.14 -38.35
N HIS A 55 24.16 25.49 -37.42
CA HIS A 55 24.92 26.74 -37.51
C HIS A 55 25.87 26.79 -38.71
N LYS A 56 26.48 25.65 -39.07
CA LYS A 56 27.36 25.56 -40.23
C LYS A 56 26.59 25.60 -41.56
N ASN A 57 25.42 24.95 -41.62
CA ASN A 57 24.59 24.90 -42.83
C ASN A 57 23.11 25.11 -42.47
N PRO A 58 22.60 26.35 -42.51
CA PRO A 58 21.23 26.66 -42.08
C PRO A 58 20.15 26.10 -43.01
N SER A 59 20.50 25.71 -44.25
CA SER A 59 19.61 25.11 -45.24
C SER A 59 19.54 23.58 -45.17
N GLN A 60 20.32 22.94 -44.31
CA GLN A 60 20.32 21.48 -44.16
C GLN A 60 19.23 21.04 -43.18
N PHE A 61 18.39 20.09 -43.59
CA PHE A 61 17.46 19.44 -42.67
C PHE A 61 18.23 18.59 -41.66
N VAL A 62 18.03 18.89 -40.37
CA VAL A 62 18.66 18.18 -39.25
C VAL A 62 17.57 17.47 -38.47
N ASP A 63 17.69 16.15 -38.34
CA ASP A 63 16.73 15.33 -37.59
C ASP A 63 17.04 15.40 -36.08
N PHE A 64 16.05 15.82 -35.29
CA PHE A 64 16.11 15.88 -33.83
C PHE A 64 15.52 14.64 -33.16
N GLY A 65 15.06 13.63 -33.90
CA GLY A 65 14.41 12.44 -33.36
C GLY A 65 15.22 11.74 -32.27
N LEU A 66 16.54 11.66 -32.44
CA LEU A 66 17.43 11.03 -31.45
C LEU A 66 17.56 11.85 -30.15
N VAL A 67 17.47 13.18 -30.23
CA VAL A 67 17.44 14.06 -29.04
C VAL A 67 16.11 13.90 -28.29
N PHE A 68 14.99 13.78 -29.01
CA PHE A 68 13.69 13.51 -28.41
C PHE A 68 13.66 12.14 -27.72
N LEU A 69 14.21 11.11 -28.36
CA LEU A 69 14.33 9.77 -27.77
C LEU A 69 15.14 9.81 -26.47
N TYR A 70 16.31 10.46 -26.44
CA TYR A 70 17.07 10.60 -25.20
C TYR A 70 16.34 11.40 -24.14
N HIS A 71 15.55 12.41 -24.54
CA HIS A 71 14.75 13.17 -23.60
C HIS A 71 13.64 12.33 -22.97
N GLU A 72 12.97 11.49 -23.74
CA GLU A 72 11.92 10.59 -23.27
C GLU A 72 12.47 9.55 -22.29
N ILE A 73 13.58 8.90 -22.63
CA ILE A 73 14.22 7.93 -21.74
C ILE A 73 14.73 8.60 -20.46
N TYR A 74 15.33 9.81 -20.57
CA TYR A 74 15.75 10.58 -19.40
C TYR A 74 14.56 10.94 -18.50
N SER A 75 13.46 11.42 -19.08
CA SER A 75 12.25 11.79 -18.35
C SER A 75 11.66 10.60 -17.61
N ALA A 76 11.57 9.44 -18.28
CA ALA A 76 11.12 8.20 -17.66
C ALA A 76 12.03 7.79 -16.49
N ALA A 77 13.35 7.76 -16.69
CA ALA A 77 14.30 7.35 -15.66
C ALA A 77 14.27 8.25 -14.42
N VAL A 78 14.21 9.58 -14.62
CA VAL A 78 14.11 10.55 -13.51
C VAL A 78 12.77 10.45 -12.80
N SER A 79 11.67 10.30 -13.54
CA SER A 79 10.33 10.14 -12.95
C SER A 79 10.24 8.88 -12.10
N THR A 80 10.79 7.76 -12.57
CA THR A 80 10.87 6.51 -11.79
C THR A 80 11.75 6.67 -10.56
N ALA A 81 12.93 7.31 -10.68
CA ALA A 81 13.80 7.56 -9.53
C ALA A 81 13.11 8.43 -8.47
N LEU A 82 12.42 9.49 -8.89
CA LEU A 82 11.65 10.37 -8.02
C LEU A 82 10.50 9.60 -7.33
N PHE A 83 9.78 8.77 -8.07
CA PHE A 83 8.72 7.93 -7.51
C PHE A 83 9.26 6.99 -6.41
N LEU A 84 10.41 6.36 -6.63
CA LEU A 84 11.06 5.52 -5.61
C LEU A 84 11.50 6.32 -4.39
N ALA A 85 12.05 7.53 -4.59
CA ALA A 85 12.42 8.42 -3.50
C ALA A 85 11.18 8.85 -2.66
N ILE A 86 10.04 9.08 -3.31
CA ILE A 86 8.76 9.35 -2.62
C ILE A 86 8.28 8.11 -1.86
N LEU A 87 8.35 6.91 -2.44
CA LEU A 87 8.01 5.67 -1.74
C LEU A 87 8.88 5.44 -0.50
N ARG A 88 10.16 5.85 -0.53
CA ARG A 88 11.03 5.83 0.66
C ARG A 88 10.55 6.75 1.77
N LEU A 89 9.93 7.87 1.41
CA LEU A 89 9.39 8.83 2.36
C LEU A 89 8.22 8.24 3.18
N LEU A 90 7.57 7.16 2.71
CA LEU A 90 6.59 6.41 3.50
C LEU A 90 7.24 5.59 4.63
N GLY A 91 8.55 5.32 4.58
CA GLY A 91 9.26 4.56 5.61
C GLY A 91 9.17 5.20 7.00
N PRO A 92 9.51 6.50 7.14
CA PRO A 92 9.37 7.28 8.37
C PRO A 92 7.92 7.52 8.84
N LEU A 93 6.91 7.38 7.98
CA LEU A 93 5.50 7.57 8.38
C LEU A 93 4.99 6.49 9.37
N GLY A 94 5.75 5.42 9.57
CA GLY A 94 5.45 4.36 10.53
C GLY A 94 5.59 4.74 12.02
N VAL A 95 5.76 6.03 12.36
CA VAL A 95 5.76 6.49 13.76
C VAL A 95 4.37 6.39 14.40
N ASN A 96 3.30 6.39 13.59
CA ASN A 96 1.95 6.13 14.08
C ASN A 96 1.73 4.61 14.23
N SER A 97 1.28 4.15 15.40
CA SER A 97 0.99 2.74 15.69
C SER A 97 0.06 2.10 14.65
N HIS A 98 -0.98 2.81 14.20
CA HIS A 98 -1.89 2.29 13.18
C HIS A 98 -1.21 2.06 11.83
N LEU A 99 -0.30 2.96 11.43
CA LEU A 99 0.46 2.82 10.18
C LEU A 99 1.55 1.76 10.31
N TYR A 100 2.11 1.56 11.51
CA TYR A 100 3.05 0.49 11.79
C TYR A 100 2.40 -0.89 11.62
N ILE A 101 1.21 -1.10 12.20
CA ILE A 101 0.45 -2.36 12.06
C ILE A 101 0.13 -2.62 10.59
N LEU A 102 -0.33 -1.60 9.86
CA LEU A 102 -0.62 -1.73 8.42
C LEU A 102 0.65 -2.10 7.63
N LYS A 103 1.77 -1.43 7.88
CA LYS A 103 3.05 -1.73 7.24
C LYS A 103 3.47 -3.17 7.51
N GLU A 104 3.40 -3.63 8.76
CA GLU A 104 3.78 -4.98 9.13
C GLU A 104 2.87 -6.03 8.46
N THR A 105 1.55 -5.78 8.40
CA THR A 105 0.62 -6.67 7.67
C THR A 105 0.94 -6.76 6.18
N LEU A 106 1.30 -5.64 5.54
CA LEU A 106 1.72 -5.62 4.14
C LEU A 106 3.04 -6.36 3.91
N PHE A 107 4.00 -6.26 4.84
CA PHE A 107 5.25 -7.00 4.74
C PHE A 107 5.07 -8.51 4.93
N GLN A 108 4.16 -8.93 5.82
CA GLN A 108 3.85 -10.34 6.03
C GLN A 108 3.05 -10.93 4.87
N THR A 109 2.15 -10.17 4.25
CA THR A 109 1.35 -10.62 3.08
C THR A 109 2.12 -10.66 1.77
N ARG A 110 3.27 -9.96 1.65
CA ARG A 110 3.97 -9.78 0.38
C ARG A 110 4.21 -11.08 -0.40
N GLY A 111 4.54 -12.17 0.29
CA GLY A 111 4.81 -13.46 -0.34
C GLY A 111 3.55 -14.08 -0.94
N ALA A 112 2.46 -14.10 -0.18
CA ALA A 112 1.16 -14.60 -0.65
C ALA A 112 0.61 -13.74 -1.80
N MET A 113 0.73 -12.41 -1.70
CA MET A 113 0.33 -11.48 -2.76
C MET A 113 1.19 -11.64 -4.03
N ALA A 114 2.50 -11.88 -3.89
CA ALA A 114 3.36 -12.17 -5.03
C ALA A 114 2.98 -13.48 -5.72
N CYS A 115 2.71 -14.55 -4.96
CA CYS A 115 2.24 -15.82 -5.51
C CYS A 115 0.90 -15.67 -6.23
N LEU A 116 -0.06 -14.93 -5.64
CA LEU A 116 -1.32 -14.61 -6.30
C LEU A 116 -1.07 -13.81 -7.60
N GLY A 117 -0.18 -12.82 -7.57
CA GLY A 117 0.17 -12.02 -8.74
C GLY A 117 0.73 -12.88 -9.88
N ILE A 118 1.63 -13.81 -9.57
CA ILE A 118 2.19 -14.76 -10.56
C ILE A 118 1.11 -15.67 -11.12
N GLY A 119 0.25 -16.24 -10.26
CA GLY A 119 -0.86 -17.07 -10.69
C GLY A 119 -1.84 -16.32 -11.60
N TYR A 120 -2.22 -15.10 -11.20
CA TYR A 120 -3.08 -14.23 -11.98
C TYR A 120 -2.44 -13.85 -13.32
N PHE A 121 -1.14 -13.54 -13.34
CA PHE A 121 -0.43 -13.23 -14.58
C PHE A 121 -0.42 -14.43 -15.55
N SER A 122 -0.19 -15.65 -15.04
CA SER A 122 -0.26 -16.86 -15.86
C SER A 122 -1.66 -17.09 -16.45
N TYR A 123 -2.70 -16.84 -15.64
CA TYR A 123 -4.10 -16.90 -16.05
C TYR A 123 -4.41 -15.86 -17.14
N LEU A 124 -3.98 -14.60 -16.93
CA LEU A 124 -4.16 -13.51 -17.89
C LEU A 124 -3.46 -13.83 -19.22
N LEU A 125 -2.24 -14.38 -19.17
CA LEU A 125 -1.49 -14.78 -20.35
C LEU A 125 -2.17 -15.90 -21.13
N ALA A 126 -2.77 -16.87 -20.45
CA ALA A 126 -3.53 -17.96 -21.08
C ALA A 126 -4.72 -17.42 -21.88
N PHE A 127 -5.52 -16.53 -21.28
CA PHE A 127 -6.64 -15.88 -21.96
C PHE A 127 -6.16 -14.93 -23.08
N ALA A 128 -5.08 -14.18 -22.86
CA ALA A 128 -4.53 -13.30 -23.87
C ALA A 128 -4.07 -14.06 -25.12
N THR A 129 -3.45 -15.23 -24.92
CA THR A 129 -3.03 -16.10 -26.03
C THR A 129 -4.23 -16.66 -26.78
N PHE A 130 -5.29 -17.04 -26.07
CA PHE A 130 -6.54 -17.48 -26.68
C PHE A 130 -7.15 -16.37 -27.56
N PHE A 131 -7.29 -15.15 -27.04
CA PHE A 131 -7.86 -14.04 -27.80
C PHE A 131 -6.97 -13.61 -28.96
N TYR A 132 -5.65 -13.65 -28.80
CA TYR A 132 -4.71 -13.41 -29.88
C TYR A 132 -4.90 -14.41 -31.05
N LEU A 133 -5.06 -15.70 -30.75
CA LEU A 133 -5.26 -16.72 -31.78
C LEU A 133 -6.65 -16.65 -32.43
N PHE A 134 -7.69 -16.35 -31.64
CA PHE A 134 -9.07 -16.40 -32.12
C PHE A 134 -9.53 -15.10 -32.79
N ASP A 135 -9.13 -13.96 -32.26
CA ASP A 135 -9.63 -12.62 -32.60
C ASP A 135 -8.52 -11.67 -33.10
N GLY A 136 -7.24 -12.05 -32.95
CA GLY A 136 -6.09 -11.26 -33.41
C GLY A 136 -6.07 -10.87 -34.90
N PRO A 137 -6.56 -11.71 -35.84
CA PRO A 137 -6.65 -11.32 -37.25
C PRO A 137 -7.70 -10.24 -37.55
N TYR A 138 -8.70 -10.10 -36.68
CA TYR A 138 -9.91 -9.30 -36.95
C TYR A 138 -9.94 -8.01 -36.14
N ASN A 139 -9.38 -8.02 -34.92
CA ASN A 139 -9.44 -6.89 -34.02
C ASN A 139 -8.04 -6.34 -33.70
N TYR A 140 -7.88 -5.02 -33.92
CA TYR A 140 -6.61 -4.33 -33.68
C TYR A 140 -6.18 -4.37 -32.21
N LEU A 141 -7.12 -4.44 -31.27
CA LEU A 141 -6.85 -4.46 -29.82
C LEU A 141 -6.19 -5.76 -29.35
N VAL A 142 -6.34 -6.85 -30.10
CA VAL A 142 -5.81 -8.19 -29.76
C VAL A 142 -4.83 -8.70 -30.81
N ARG A 143 -4.35 -7.83 -31.71
CA ARG A 143 -3.42 -8.17 -32.78
C ARG A 143 -2.05 -8.67 -32.29
N SER A 144 -1.67 -8.34 -31.06
CA SER A 144 -0.49 -8.88 -30.40
C SER A 144 -0.84 -9.39 -29.03
N VAL A 145 -0.09 -10.38 -28.53
CA VAL A 145 -0.27 -10.91 -27.18
C VAL A 145 -0.10 -9.79 -26.13
N TYR A 146 0.83 -8.86 -26.35
CA TYR A 146 0.99 -7.69 -25.48
C TYR A 146 -0.28 -6.82 -25.45
N SER A 147 -0.82 -6.47 -26.63
CA SER A 147 -2.04 -5.68 -26.74
C SER A 147 -3.23 -6.41 -26.10
N ALA A 148 -3.37 -7.72 -26.35
CA ALA A 148 -4.42 -8.54 -25.73
C ALA A 148 -4.31 -8.59 -24.20
N CYS A 149 -3.09 -8.76 -23.65
CA CYS A 149 -2.84 -8.69 -22.21
C CYS A 149 -3.28 -7.33 -21.65
N THR A 150 -2.90 -6.21 -22.30
CA THR A 150 -3.29 -4.88 -21.83
C THR A 150 -4.80 -4.67 -21.88
N SER A 151 -5.47 -5.09 -22.96
CA SER A 151 -6.93 -4.98 -23.08
C SER A 151 -7.67 -5.83 -22.04
N LEU A 152 -7.21 -7.06 -21.79
CA LEU A 152 -7.78 -7.91 -20.73
C LEU A 152 -7.54 -7.36 -19.33
N PHE A 153 -6.37 -6.75 -19.09
CA PHE A 153 -6.09 -6.09 -17.82
C PHE A 153 -6.98 -4.85 -17.63
N THR A 154 -7.16 -4.02 -18.66
CA THR A 154 -8.08 -2.88 -18.65
C THR A 154 -9.52 -3.34 -18.41
N LEU A 155 -9.91 -4.48 -18.99
CA LEU A 155 -11.21 -5.11 -18.75
C LEU A 155 -11.35 -5.60 -17.30
N ALA A 156 -10.30 -6.21 -16.72
CA ALA A 156 -10.29 -6.67 -15.34
C ALA A 156 -10.42 -5.53 -14.32
N ILE A 157 -9.87 -4.34 -14.64
CA ILE A 157 -10.03 -3.12 -13.82
C ILE A 157 -11.43 -2.50 -14.01
N GLY A 158 -12.15 -2.86 -15.08
CA GLY A 158 -13.46 -2.29 -15.41
C GLY A 158 -13.40 -0.97 -16.19
N MET A 159 -12.26 -0.62 -16.77
CA MET A 159 -12.09 0.60 -17.57
C MET A 159 -12.46 0.41 -19.05
N ALA A 160 -12.66 -0.82 -19.52
CA ALA A 160 -12.97 -1.10 -20.92
C ALA A 160 -14.47 -1.25 -21.17
N HIS A 161 -14.99 -0.55 -22.19
CA HIS A 161 -16.36 -0.74 -22.68
C HIS A 161 -16.38 -1.94 -23.66
N THR A 162 -17.16 -2.98 -23.33
CA THR A 162 -17.25 -4.25 -24.10
C THR A 162 -17.72 -4.07 -25.54
N SER A 163 -18.32 -2.92 -25.88
CA SER A 163 -18.77 -2.60 -27.25
C SER A 163 -17.62 -2.33 -28.24
N GLY A 164 -16.43 -1.96 -27.77
CA GLY A 164 -15.27 -1.73 -28.65
C GLY A 164 -14.45 -2.99 -28.96
N ILE A 165 -14.69 -4.07 -28.21
CA ILE A 165 -13.92 -5.31 -28.27
C ILE A 165 -14.64 -6.37 -29.12
N ILE A 166 -15.97 -6.35 -29.12
CA ILE A 166 -16.79 -7.26 -29.90
C ILE A 166 -17.14 -6.54 -31.20
N GLN A 167 -16.32 -6.72 -32.24
CA GLN A 167 -16.73 -6.33 -33.58
C GLN A 167 -17.71 -7.37 -34.12
N GLU A 168 -18.80 -6.89 -34.73
CA GLU A 168 -19.78 -7.73 -35.42
C GLU A 168 -19.17 -8.28 -36.71
N VAL A 169 -18.39 -9.34 -36.57
CA VAL A 169 -18.00 -10.19 -37.70
C VAL A 169 -19.22 -11.02 -38.10
N GLY A 170 -19.42 -11.24 -39.41
CA GLY A 170 -20.58 -11.95 -39.95
C GLY A 170 -20.81 -13.39 -39.44
N ASP A 171 -19.85 -13.96 -38.70
CA ASP A 171 -19.96 -15.28 -38.09
C ASP A 171 -20.53 -15.20 -36.67
N THR A 172 -21.86 -15.34 -36.55
CA THR A 172 -22.59 -15.36 -35.26
C THR A 172 -21.99 -16.34 -34.25
N TRP A 173 -21.47 -17.49 -34.72
CA TRP A 173 -20.83 -18.51 -33.88
C TRP A 173 -19.54 -18.01 -33.21
N ARG A 174 -18.72 -17.23 -33.92
CA ARG A 174 -17.47 -16.69 -33.36
C ARG A 174 -17.76 -15.63 -32.30
N VAL A 175 -18.70 -14.73 -32.58
CA VAL A 175 -19.15 -13.70 -31.65
C VAL A 175 -19.70 -14.35 -30.36
N PHE A 176 -20.42 -15.46 -30.49
CA PHE A 176 -20.92 -16.21 -29.33
C PHE A 176 -19.78 -16.78 -28.47
N ILE A 177 -18.80 -17.46 -29.07
CA ILE A 177 -17.61 -17.99 -28.34
C ILE A 177 -16.85 -16.86 -27.66
N GLN A 178 -16.61 -15.76 -28.36
CA GLN A 178 -15.88 -14.61 -27.85
C GLN A 178 -16.58 -14.01 -26.61
N ARG A 179 -17.91 -13.85 -26.67
CA ARG A 179 -18.73 -13.36 -25.53
C ARG A 179 -18.66 -14.28 -24.33
N ILE A 180 -18.76 -15.60 -24.54
CA ILE A 180 -18.65 -16.59 -23.46
C ILE A 180 -17.27 -16.49 -22.81
N MET A 181 -16.20 -16.42 -23.60
CA MET A 181 -14.84 -16.37 -23.07
C MET A 181 -14.56 -15.07 -22.31
N TYR A 182 -15.07 -13.93 -22.77
CA TYR A 182 -14.98 -12.69 -22.00
C TYR A 182 -15.81 -12.74 -20.70
N CYS A 183 -16.98 -13.37 -20.73
CA CYS A 183 -17.81 -13.55 -19.54
C CYS A 183 -17.12 -14.46 -18.50
N LEU A 184 -16.56 -15.59 -18.95
CA LEU A 184 -15.77 -16.49 -18.12
C LEU A 184 -14.54 -15.80 -17.57
N PHE A 185 -13.80 -15.05 -18.40
CA PHE A 185 -12.66 -14.28 -17.96
C PHE A 185 -13.05 -13.27 -16.87
N SER A 186 -14.08 -12.46 -17.13
CA SER A 186 -14.54 -11.42 -16.21
C SER A 186 -15.03 -12.01 -14.88
N SER A 187 -15.83 -13.08 -14.93
CA SER A 187 -16.35 -13.76 -13.74
C SER A 187 -15.22 -14.35 -12.89
N ILE A 188 -14.32 -15.11 -13.51
CA ILE A 188 -13.20 -15.73 -12.79
C ILE A 188 -12.21 -14.66 -12.30
N SER A 189 -11.89 -13.65 -13.11
CA SER A 189 -10.97 -12.57 -12.73
C SER A 189 -11.49 -11.76 -11.55
N THR A 190 -12.78 -11.39 -11.54
CA THR A 190 -13.38 -10.63 -10.43
C THR A 190 -13.46 -11.47 -9.15
N VAL A 191 -13.90 -12.72 -9.26
CA VAL A 191 -13.98 -13.65 -8.13
C VAL A 191 -12.60 -13.95 -7.56
N LEU A 192 -11.58 -14.20 -8.40
CA LEU A 192 -10.22 -14.52 -7.94
C LEU A 192 -9.49 -13.30 -7.39
N LEU A 193 -9.44 -12.17 -8.12
CA LEU A 193 -8.67 -11.00 -7.68
C LEU A 193 -9.24 -10.43 -6.39
N ILE A 194 -10.55 -10.17 -6.36
CA ILE A 194 -11.15 -9.43 -5.23
C ILE A 194 -11.22 -10.34 -4.01
N ASN A 195 -11.78 -11.55 -4.14
CA ASN A 195 -12.01 -12.39 -2.97
C ASN A 195 -10.71 -12.96 -2.40
N PHE A 196 -9.75 -13.35 -3.23
CA PHE A 196 -8.50 -13.90 -2.71
C PHE A 196 -7.58 -12.80 -2.15
N ALA A 197 -7.53 -11.62 -2.77
CA ALA A 197 -6.76 -10.51 -2.22
C ALA A 197 -7.35 -10.05 -0.87
N ILE A 198 -8.68 -9.86 -0.78
CA ILE A 198 -9.34 -9.48 0.47
C ILE A 198 -9.16 -10.57 1.53
N SER A 199 -9.36 -11.85 1.19
CA SER A 199 -9.19 -12.96 2.14
C SER A 199 -7.77 -13.04 2.69
N THR A 200 -6.76 -12.97 1.81
CA THR A 200 -5.35 -13.00 2.20
C THR A 200 -5.00 -11.84 3.12
N LEU A 201 -5.48 -10.64 2.81
CA LEU A 201 -5.26 -9.45 3.62
C LEU A 201 -6.01 -9.54 4.96
N ASN A 202 -7.24 -10.05 4.97
CA ASN A 202 -8.03 -10.18 6.19
C ASN A 202 -7.44 -11.20 7.18
N VAL A 203 -7.02 -12.37 6.68
CA VAL A 203 -6.39 -13.42 7.52
C VAL A 203 -5.13 -12.89 8.19
N THR A 204 -4.28 -12.20 7.43
CA THR A 204 -3.01 -11.67 7.95
C THR A 204 -3.22 -10.50 8.90
N LEU A 205 -4.16 -9.60 8.61
CA LEU A 205 -4.52 -8.49 9.49
C LEU A 205 -5.15 -9.00 10.80
N GLY A 206 -5.90 -10.11 10.75
CA GLY A 206 -6.36 -10.82 11.95
C GLY A 206 -5.21 -11.39 12.78
N SER A 207 -4.23 -12.03 12.14
CA SER A 207 -3.08 -12.63 12.84
C SER A 207 -2.15 -11.61 13.49
N THR A 208 -1.91 -10.45 12.88
CA THR A 208 -1.05 -9.41 13.44
C THR A 208 -1.69 -8.73 14.64
N LYS A 209 -2.99 -8.40 14.56
CA LYS A 209 -3.75 -7.88 15.71
C LYS A 209 -3.77 -8.86 16.88
N LEU A 210 -3.92 -10.16 16.60
CA LEU A 210 -3.88 -11.18 17.65
C LEU A 210 -2.49 -11.28 18.30
N ALA A 211 -1.43 -11.20 17.51
CA ALA A 211 -0.05 -11.20 18.00
C ALA A 211 0.26 -9.99 18.90
N GLU A 212 -0.25 -8.81 18.55
CA GLU A 212 -0.14 -7.59 19.34
C GLU A 212 -0.84 -7.73 20.70
N ILE A 213 -2.11 -8.15 20.72
CA ILE A 213 -2.87 -8.38 21.96
C ILE A 213 -2.17 -9.41 22.87
N GLN A 214 -1.59 -10.46 22.29
CA GLN A 214 -0.83 -11.45 23.05
C GLN A 214 0.47 -10.87 23.63
N SER A 215 1.12 -9.95 22.92
CA SER A 215 2.34 -9.28 23.38
C SER A 215 2.05 -8.37 24.58
N GLU A 216 0.98 -7.57 24.52
CA GLU A 216 0.54 -6.70 25.62
C GLU A 216 0.16 -7.50 26.88
N ARG A 217 -0.53 -8.64 26.70
CA ARG A 217 -0.88 -9.53 27.81
C ARG A 217 0.37 -10.11 28.49
N LYS A 218 1.38 -10.51 27.72
CA LYS A 218 2.64 -11.04 28.26
C LYS A 218 3.42 -9.97 29.02
N GLU A 219 3.43 -8.73 28.56
CA GLU A 219 4.07 -7.62 29.27
C GLU A 219 3.36 -7.26 30.57
N THR A 220 2.02 -7.22 30.55
CA THR A 220 1.19 -6.98 31.74
C THR A 220 1.35 -8.09 32.78
N GLN A 221 1.51 -9.33 32.35
CA GLN A 221 1.74 -10.47 33.24
C GLN A 221 3.14 -10.45 33.85
N LYS A 222 4.16 -10.05 33.07
CA LYS A 222 5.54 -9.87 33.56
C LYS A 222 5.67 -8.71 34.55
N SER A 223 4.98 -7.58 34.32
CA SER A 223 4.97 -6.45 35.25
C SER A 223 4.29 -6.84 36.57
N SER A 224 3.15 -7.53 36.51
CA SER A 224 2.45 -8.06 37.70
C SER A 224 3.31 -9.05 38.50
N GLN A 225 4.06 -9.93 37.82
CA GLN A 225 4.95 -10.89 38.49
C GLN A 225 6.18 -10.22 39.13
N ARG A 226 6.73 -9.18 38.49
CA ARG A 226 7.82 -8.36 39.07
C ARG A 226 7.35 -7.58 40.30
N GLN A 227 6.11 -7.10 40.29
CA GLN A 227 5.55 -6.37 41.43
C GLN A 227 5.32 -7.29 42.64
N ARG A 228 4.86 -8.54 42.41
CA ARG A 228 4.78 -9.56 43.48
C ARG A 228 6.15 -9.92 44.06
N ARG A 229 7.18 -10.11 43.22
CA ARG A 229 8.54 -10.39 43.70
C ARG A 229 9.18 -9.24 44.46
N ARG A 230 8.77 -7.99 44.22
CA ARG A 230 9.21 -6.83 45.01
C ARG A 230 8.47 -6.69 46.33
N GLY A 231 7.20 -7.11 46.41
CA GLY A 231 6.45 -7.14 47.66
C GLY A 231 7.02 -8.14 48.67
N ASP A 232 7.29 -9.38 48.24
CA ASP A 232 7.85 -10.44 49.10
C ASP A 232 9.28 -10.15 49.60
N ALA A 233 10.05 -9.32 48.89
CA ALA A 233 11.41 -8.97 49.29
C ALA A 233 11.46 -7.89 50.39
N THR A 234 10.36 -7.16 50.62
CA THR A 234 10.25 -6.15 51.69
C THR A 234 9.75 -6.70 53.02
N ASP A 235 9.29 -7.96 53.06
CA ASP A 235 8.72 -8.59 54.27
C ASP A 235 9.71 -9.50 55.02
N LEU A 236 10.96 -9.62 54.56
CA LEU A 236 12.00 -10.47 55.19
C LEU A 236 13.10 -9.72 55.95
N ASP A 237 13.12 -8.39 55.93
CA ASP A 237 14.05 -7.57 56.72
C ASP A 237 13.24 -6.64 57.65
N GLY A 238 12.87 -7.13 58.85
CA GLY A 238 12.00 -6.34 59.72
C GLY A 238 11.76 -6.76 61.16
N GLU A 239 12.57 -7.63 61.78
CA GLU A 239 12.72 -7.64 63.25
C GLU A 239 13.99 -6.84 63.61
N GLY A 240 13.83 -5.55 63.86
CA GLY A 240 14.97 -4.65 64.08
C GLY A 240 14.57 -3.23 64.43
N ASN A 241 14.16 -3.07 65.68
CA ASN A 241 13.99 -1.85 66.46
C ASN A 241 14.66 -0.55 65.92
N GLY A 242 13.85 0.50 65.72
CA GLY A 242 14.23 1.88 66.03
C GLY A 242 14.65 2.81 64.88
N GLN A 243 13.69 3.36 64.12
CA GLN A 243 13.73 4.77 63.65
C GLN A 243 12.38 5.22 63.07
N LYS A 244 11.44 5.51 63.97
CA LYS A 244 10.24 6.30 63.66
C LYS A 244 10.69 7.74 63.37
N GLY A 245 10.58 8.22 62.11
CA GLY A 245 10.68 9.67 61.90
C GLY A 245 10.70 10.21 60.47
N ARG A 246 11.07 9.47 59.43
CA ARG A 246 11.15 10.04 58.06
C ARG A 246 10.38 9.29 56.98
N ASP A 247 10.24 7.98 57.10
CA ASP A 247 9.69 7.16 56.01
C ASP A 247 8.16 7.26 55.86
N GLY A 248 7.47 7.79 56.87
CA GLY A 248 6.03 8.05 56.81
C GLY A 248 5.68 9.16 55.82
N ILE A 249 6.52 10.20 55.71
CA ILE A 249 6.24 11.35 54.85
C ILE A 249 6.42 10.99 53.37
N ASP A 250 7.46 10.22 53.04
CA ASP A 250 7.70 9.78 51.66
C ASP A 250 6.67 8.72 51.19
N ARG A 251 6.14 7.92 52.12
CA ARG A 251 5.08 6.95 51.82
C ARG A 251 3.73 7.64 51.60
N GLU A 252 3.39 8.63 52.42
CA GLU A 252 2.21 9.49 52.23
C GLU A 252 2.32 10.32 50.96
N LEU A 253 3.50 10.87 50.65
CA LEU A 253 3.75 11.62 49.42
C LEU A 253 3.67 10.71 48.19
N GLY A 254 4.17 9.47 48.28
CA GLY A 254 4.04 8.45 47.23
C GLY A 254 2.58 8.04 46.98
N ILE A 255 1.77 7.88 48.04
CA ILE A 255 0.33 7.60 47.94
C ILE A 255 -0.40 8.79 47.32
N TYR A 256 -0.12 10.02 47.77
CA TYR A 256 -0.74 11.22 47.22
C TYR A 256 -0.37 11.46 45.75
N ILE A 257 0.89 11.24 45.37
CA ILE A 257 1.34 11.34 43.97
C ILE A 257 0.71 10.25 43.11
N MET A 258 0.58 9.02 43.60
CA MET A 258 -0.11 7.93 42.88
C MET A 258 -1.61 8.17 42.75
N GLU A 259 -2.26 8.74 43.75
CA GLU A 259 -3.68 9.11 43.71
C GLU A 259 -3.92 10.30 42.75
N LYS A 260 -3.00 11.26 42.69
CA LYS A 260 -3.02 12.35 41.70
C LYS A 260 -2.72 11.88 40.28
N LEU A 261 -1.80 10.94 40.08
CA LEU A 261 -1.52 10.32 38.77
C LEU A 261 -2.70 9.45 38.31
N SER A 262 -3.29 8.68 39.23
CA SER A 262 -4.51 7.90 38.98
C SER A 262 -5.69 8.79 38.57
N SER A 263 -5.89 9.94 39.23
CA SER A 263 -6.94 10.91 38.85
C SER A 263 -6.65 11.64 37.54
N LEU A 264 -5.39 11.93 37.21
CA LEU A 264 -5.00 12.50 35.90
C LEU A 264 -5.18 11.50 34.75
N PHE A 265 -4.91 10.21 34.95
CA PHE A 265 -5.08 9.19 33.92
C PHE A 265 -6.52 8.65 33.83
N SER A 266 -7.31 8.67 34.90
CA SER A 266 -8.74 8.34 34.86
C SER A 266 -9.59 9.46 34.24
N GLY A 267 -9.12 10.72 34.31
CA GLY A 267 -9.72 11.84 33.57
C GLY A 267 -9.59 11.73 32.04
N CYS A 268 -8.59 11.01 31.53
CA CYS A 268 -8.36 10.86 30.10
C CYS A 268 -9.03 9.61 29.48
N ARG A 269 -9.68 8.76 30.30
CA ARG A 269 -10.39 7.54 29.85
C ARG A 269 -11.92 7.66 29.93
N ARG A 270 -12.43 8.88 30.09
CA ARG A 270 -13.87 9.19 30.18
C ARG A 270 -14.37 10.05 29.02
N SER A 271 -13.94 9.71 27.80
CA SER A 271 -14.55 10.18 26.55
C SER A 271 -14.77 9.05 25.54
N GLU A 272 -15.05 7.83 26.00
CA GLU A 272 -15.45 6.75 25.08
C GLU A 272 -16.20 5.62 25.80
N LYS A 273 -17.26 5.96 26.54
CA LYS A 273 -18.35 5.06 26.95
C LYS A 273 -19.44 5.84 27.68
N ARG A 274 -20.23 6.59 26.91
CA ARG A 274 -21.61 6.91 27.24
C ARG A 274 -22.41 6.58 25.99
N GLY A 275 -23.12 5.45 26.03
CA GLY A 275 -23.89 4.97 24.89
C GLY A 275 -24.51 3.59 25.10
N GLU A 276 -24.84 3.20 26.33
CA GLU A 276 -25.91 2.22 26.54
C GLU A 276 -27.23 2.99 26.45
N GLY A 277 -27.85 2.86 25.28
CA GLY A 277 -29.17 3.41 24.95
C GLY A 277 -29.80 2.61 23.79
N GLY A 278 -29.48 1.33 23.69
CA GLY A 278 -30.01 0.41 22.68
C GLY A 278 -31.37 -0.13 23.08
N GLU A 279 -32.40 0.72 23.10
CA GLU A 279 -33.81 0.27 23.02
C GLU A 279 -34.82 1.39 22.74
N ARG A 280 -34.42 2.67 22.78
CA ARG A 280 -35.30 3.79 22.35
C ARG A 280 -35.22 4.12 20.85
N ASN A 281 -34.12 3.79 20.19
CA ASN A 281 -33.87 4.22 18.81
C ASN A 281 -34.78 3.54 17.77
N SER A 282 -35.30 2.34 18.08
CA SER A 282 -36.15 1.57 17.16
C SER A 282 -37.58 2.13 17.02
N ARG A 283 -38.01 3.01 17.94
CA ARG A 283 -39.33 3.68 17.87
C ARG A 283 -39.26 5.08 17.26
N GLU A 284 -38.13 5.78 17.38
CA GLU A 284 -37.93 7.06 16.69
C GLU A 284 -37.61 6.87 15.21
N GLU A 285 -36.79 5.87 14.85
CA GLU A 285 -36.50 5.57 13.43
C GLU A 285 -37.73 5.05 12.66
N LYS A 286 -38.69 4.43 13.37
CA LYS A 286 -40.00 4.08 12.77
C LYS A 286 -40.91 5.29 12.56
N ARG A 287 -40.83 6.33 13.41
CA ARG A 287 -41.63 7.55 13.26
C ARG A 287 -41.09 8.49 12.20
N GLU A 288 -39.77 8.53 11.98
CA GLU A 288 -39.18 9.27 10.86
C GLU A 288 -39.51 8.64 9.50
N LYS A 289 -39.47 7.30 9.40
CA LYS A 289 -39.83 6.61 8.14
C LYS A 289 -41.32 6.71 7.81
N GLU A 290 -42.20 6.75 8.80
CA GLU A 290 -43.64 7.01 8.59
C GLU A 290 -43.93 8.48 8.22
N GLY A 291 -43.13 9.43 8.70
CA GLY A 291 -43.22 10.85 8.32
C GLY A 291 -42.77 11.13 6.88
N GLU A 292 -41.69 10.50 6.42
CA GLU A 292 -41.20 10.67 5.04
C GLU A 292 -42.14 10.05 3.99
N LEU A 293 -42.78 8.91 4.31
CA LEU A 293 -43.77 8.30 3.43
C LEU A 293 -45.03 9.17 3.25
N ALA A 294 -45.48 9.86 4.32
CA ALA A 294 -46.59 10.80 4.25
C ALA A 294 -46.26 12.07 3.43
N TRP A 295 -44.99 12.50 3.45
CA TRP A 295 -44.53 13.63 2.63
C TRP A 295 -44.48 13.28 1.14
N PHE A 296 -44.01 12.07 0.78
CA PHE A 296 -44.01 11.59 -0.61
C PHE A 296 -45.41 11.35 -1.20
N GLU A 297 -46.39 10.96 -0.39
CA GLU A 297 -47.78 10.81 -0.87
C GLU A 297 -48.45 12.17 -1.17
N ASN A 298 -48.09 13.22 -0.43
CA ASN A 298 -48.64 14.56 -0.66
C ASN A 298 -48.07 15.23 -1.92
N ILE A 299 -46.84 14.90 -2.31
CA ILE A 299 -46.23 15.38 -3.57
C ILE A 299 -46.84 14.71 -4.81
N LYS A 300 -47.39 13.50 -4.69
CA LYS A 300 -48.09 12.82 -5.80
C LYS A 300 -49.52 13.31 -6.06
N ARG A 301 -50.09 14.14 -5.17
CA ARG A 301 -51.45 14.70 -5.30
C ARG A 301 -51.48 16.16 -5.77
N LEU A 302 -50.32 16.77 -5.97
CA LEU A 302 -50.13 18.06 -6.66
C LEU A 302 -49.76 17.80 -8.13
#